data_AF-A0A2H0A8M9-F1
#
_entry.id   AF-A0A2H0A8M9-F1
#
_cell.length_a   1.000
_cell.length_b   1.000
_cell.length_c   1.000
_cell.angle_alpha   90.00
_cell.angle_beta   90.00
_cell.angle_gamma   90.00
#
_symmetry.space_group_name_H-M   'P 1'
#
loop_
_entity.id
_entity.type
_entity.pdbx_description
1 polymer ?
#
loop_
_entity_poly.entity_id
_entity_poly.type
_entity_poly.pdbx_seq_one_letter_code
_entity_poly.pdbx_strand_id
1 'polypeptide(L)'
;MKTQRSQGKYQISDMDAILRDCGIVLARHQLDQLWAYHNLLRQSNPELNLTRIHNFRNMVEKLYVDSILPGQMMELPSPLLDLGTGPGMPGIPLKIAFPDLEMILAESRGKRVEFLEVTIHDLKLENITVVGKSITSRFETPVNAVITRAVEAISATLVRITGCLAKDGLAVFMKGPGCDAEIDAAADKLGGSFRLKWAKDYQIPGTNHDRRLVVFERTDTPLREQRNAAMQSHFFTEIESEQNAVFKDLKKLLTGRGIKKSQTALISGEKQVAEALDRFPERCKTWISAPGQKPPPEGAPGQMKWYQLAPPLFKILDVIGTNSPLVLMETPPMRLWDPAGGLPEGASVLVPFQDPENVGAVIRSAVAFGLDHIILLSESAHPFHPKSVRASGGAVLFADLWEGPSIQTLSENLPIVALSGDGAPIGEFAFPETVAFLPGIEGPGLPDKFRDRALSIPIRREVESLNAATAAAIGFYVWSQGRFHDRVS
;
A
#
# COMPACT_ATOMS: atom_id res chain seq x y z
N MET A 1 -41.74 2.28 -42.63
CA MET A 1 -42.85 2.79 -41.78
C MET A 1 -43.64 1.63 -41.12
N LYS A 2 -43.06 0.92 -40.16
CA LYS A 2 -43.77 -0.06 -39.31
C LYS A 2 -43.16 -0.06 -37.90
N THR A 3 -43.29 1.03 -37.15
CA THR A 3 -42.81 1.07 -35.74
C THR A 3 -43.47 2.17 -34.90
N GLN A 4 -44.78 2.38 -35.05
CA GLN A 4 -45.51 3.35 -34.20
C GLN A 4 -46.96 2.89 -33.90
N ARG A 5 -47.15 1.61 -33.57
CA ARG A 5 -48.41 1.08 -33.02
C ARG A 5 -48.12 0.06 -31.92
N SER A 6 -47.81 0.50 -30.69
CA SER A 6 -47.92 -0.38 -29.50
C SER A 6 -47.99 0.32 -28.13
N GLN A 7 -48.19 1.64 -28.06
CA GLN A 7 -48.25 2.36 -26.77
C GLN A 7 -49.46 2.01 -25.88
N GLY A 8 -50.39 1.15 -26.30
CA GLY A 8 -51.62 0.83 -25.56
C GLY A 8 -51.87 -0.64 -25.23
N LYS A 9 -50.86 -1.54 -25.24
CA LYS A 9 -51.10 -2.99 -25.04
C LYS A 9 -51.08 -3.45 -23.56
N TYR A 10 -50.35 -2.79 -22.68
CA TYR A 10 -50.18 -3.21 -21.28
C TYR A 10 -50.54 -2.08 -20.33
N GLN A 11 -51.09 -2.44 -19.18
CA GLN A 11 -51.54 -1.52 -18.12
C GLN A 11 -50.77 -1.76 -16.82
N ILE A 12 -50.88 -0.82 -15.89
CA ILE A 12 -50.27 -0.92 -14.56
C ILE A 12 -50.69 -2.19 -13.80
N SER A 13 -51.91 -2.68 -14.02
CA SER A 13 -52.40 -3.93 -13.42
C SER A 13 -51.65 -5.16 -13.91
N ASP A 14 -51.18 -5.16 -15.17
CA ASP A 14 -50.37 -6.26 -15.70
C ASP A 14 -48.99 -6.29 -15.03
N MET A 15 -48.43 -5.11 -14.74
CA MET A 15 -47.17 -5.00 -13.99
C MET A 15 -47.34 -5.46 -12.54
N ASP A 16 -48.43 -5.06 -11.87
CA ASP A 16 -48.73 -5.48 -10.50
C ASP A 16 -48.89 -7.00 -10.40
N ALA A 17 -49.61 -7.62 -11.36
CA ALA A 17 -49.77 -9.06 -11.42
C ALA A 17 -48.41 -9.79 -11.52
N ILE A 18 -47.53 -9.36 -12.42
CA ILE A 18 -46.19 -9.96 -12.58
C ILE A 18 -45.34 -9.77 -11.32
N LEU A 19 -45.37 -8.58 -10.70
CA LEU A 19 -44.62 -8.31 -9.46
C LEU A 19 -45.11 -9.22 -8.33
N ARG A 20 -46.43 -9.38 -8.16
CA ARG A 20 -47.03 -10.26 -7.15
C ARG A 20 -46.69 -11.73 -7.38
N ASP A 21 -46.73 -12.20 -8.63
CA ASP A 21 -46.29 -13.54 -9.00
C ASP A 21 -44.80 -13.77 -8.66
N CYS A 22 -44.02 -12.68 -8.64
CA CYS A 22 -42.62 -12.68 -8.24
C CYS A 22 -42.39 -12.46 -6.73
N GLY A 23 -43.45 -12.40 -5.91
CA GLY A 23 -43.34 -12.17 -4.46
C GLY A 23 -43.05 -10.71 -4.07
N ILE A 24 -43.24 -9.76 -4.99
CA ILE A 24 -43.08 -8.32 -4.74
C ILE A 24 -44.46 -7.69 -4.62
N VAL A 25 -44.74 -7.10 -3.45
CA VAL A 25 -45.96 -6.34 -3.20
C VAL A 25 -45.56 -4.90 -2.92
N LEU A 26 -46.03 -3.99 -3.77
CA LEU A 26 -45.78 -2.56 -3.65
C LEU A 26 -47.04 -1.84 -3.18
N ALA A 27 -46.87 -0.79 -2.37
CA ALA A 27 -47.96 0.14 -2.07
C ALA A 27 -48.39 0.86 -3.36
N ARG A 28 -49.63 1.38 -3.37
CA ARG A 28 -50.21 1.98 -4.58
C ARG A 28 -49.32 3.07 -5.18
N HIS A 29 -48.79 3.97 -4.34
CA HIS A 29 -47.91 5.06 -4.79
C HIS A 29 -46.60 4.54 -5.40
N GLN A 30 -46.00 3.49 -4.83
CA GLN A 30 -44.76 2.87 -5.34
C GLN A 30 -45.01 2.19 -6.69
N LEU A 31 -46.15 1.51 -6.84
CA LEU A 31 -46.55 0.91 -8.10
C LEU A 31 -46.78 1.98 -9.18
N ASP A 32 -47.43 3.09 -8.82
CA ASP A 32 -47.65 4.24 -9.72
C ASP A 32 -46.30 4.87 -10.13
N GLN A 33 -45.34 5.02 -9.21
CA GLN A 33 -43.98 5.49 -9.52
C GLN A 33 -43.23 4.53 -10.44
N LEU A 34 -43.25 3.22 -10.16
CA LEU A 34 -42.57 2.23 -11.00
C LEU A 34 -43.18 2.18 -12.41
N TRP A 35 -44.49 2.39 -12.52
CA TRP A 35 -45.19 2.47 -13.81
C TRP A 35 -44.81 3.75 -14.57
N ALA A 36 -44.74 4.89 -13.88
CA ALA A 36 -44.27 6.14 -14.47
C ALA A 36 -42.83 6.00 -14.99
N TYR A 37 -41.94 5.39 -14.20
CA TYR A 37 -40.58 5.08 -14.63
C TYR A 37 -40.52 4.12 -15.82
N HIS A 38 -41.36 3.07 -15.85
CA HIS A 38 -41.46 2.18 -17.01
C HIS A 38 -41.80 2.95 -18.29
N ASN A 39 -42.78 3.85 -18.21
CA ASN A 39 -43.21 4.66 -19.35
C ASN A 39 -42.11 5.64 -19.78
N LEU A 40 -41.48 6.34 -18.84
CA LEU A 40 -40.37 7.24 -19.11
C LEU A 40 -39.21 6.50 -19.78
N LEU A 41 -38.80 5.34 -19.22
CA LEU A 41 -37.77 4.48 -19.80
C LEU A 41 -38.11 4.09 -21.24
N ARG A 42 -39.34 3.65 -21.52
CA ARG A 42 -39.76 3.24 -22.87
C ARG A 42 -39.82 4.39 -23.87
N GLN A 43 -40.25 5.57 -23.42
CA GLN A 43 -40.32 6.77 -24.25
C GLN A 43 -38.91 7.27 -24.61
N SER A 44 -37.98 7.25 -23.66
CA SER A 44 -36.61 7.73 -23.88
C SER A 44 -35.68 6.69 -24.52
N ASN A 45 -36.01 5.39 -24.48
CA ASN A 45 -35.13 4.32 -24.99
C ASN A 45 -34.73 4.45 -26.47
N PRO A 46 -35.62 4.81 -27.43
CA PRO A 46 -35.27 4.93 -28.84
C PRO A 46 -34.15 5.94 -29.12
N GLU A 47 -34.10 7.03 -28.34
CA GLU A 47 -33.11 8.09 -28.50
C GLU A 47 -31.83 7.82 -27.70
N LEU A 48 -31.97 7.24 -26.51
CA LEU A 48 -30.88 7.13 -25.54
C LEU A 48 -30.25 5.73 -25.44
N ASN A 49 -30.82 4.70 -26.09
CA ASN A 49 -30.38 3.31 -26.02
C ASN A 49 -30.14 2.84 -24.57
N LEU A 50 -31.15 3.04 -23.72
CA LEU A 50 -31.12 2.78 -22.28
C LEU A 50 -31.10 1.29 -21.94
N THR A 51 -31.83 0.47 -22.69
CA THR A 51 -31.90 -0.99 -22.54
C THR A 51 -32.13 -1.71 -23.88
N ARG A 52 -31.60 -2.93 -23.99
CA ARG A 52 -31.82 -3.85 -25.11
C ARG A 52 -33.06 -4.74 -24.92
N ILE A 53 -33.70 -4.67 -23.74
CA ILE A 53 -34.89 -5.46 -23.43
C ILE A 53 -36.13 -4.65 -23.81
N HIS A 54 -36.90 -5.14 -24.77
CA HIS A 54 -38.06 -4.42 -25.31
C HIS A 54 -39.41 -5.09 -24.98
N ASN A 55 -39.41 -6.38 -24.65
CA ASN A 55 -40.61 -7.11 -24.30
C ASN A 55 -41.07 -6.75 -22.88
N PHE A 56 -42.34 -6.35 -22.73
CA PHE A 56 -42.90 -5.84 -21.47
C PHE A 56 -42.65 -6.76 -20.28
N ARG A 57 -43.08 -8.03 -20.38
CA ARG A 57 -42.91 -9.02 -19.31
C ARG A 57 -41.44 -9.19 -18.92
N ASN A 58 -40.55 -9.30 -19.91
CA ASN A 58 -39.10 -9.37 -19.67
C ASN A 58 -38.53 -8.10 -19.03
N MET A 59 -39.06 -6.92 -19.34
CA MET A 59 -38.64 -5.68 -18.66
C MET A 59 -39.04 -5.74 -17.19
N VAL A 60 -40.27 -6.14 -16.88
CA VAL A 60 -40.73 -6.26 -15.48
C VAL A 60 -39.89 -7.27 -14.72
N GLU A 61 -39.70 -8.47 -15.25
CA GLU A 61 -38.94 -9.54 -14.60
C GLU A 61 -37.43 -9.23 -14.49
N LYS A 62 -36.78 -8.78 -15.56
CA LYS A 62 -35.31 -8.67 -15.61
C LYS A 62 -34.77 -7.30 -15.21
N LEU A 63 -35.60 -6.26 -15.24
CA LEU A 63 -35.19 -4.92 -14.85
C LEU A 63 -35.76 -4.54 -13.50
N TYR A 64 -37.03 -4.84 -13.20
CA TYR A 64 -37.66 -4.37 -11.97
C TYR A 64 -37.58 -5.41 -10.86
N VAL A 65 -38.11 -6.61 -11.09
CA VAL A 65 -38.09 -7.70 -10.10
C VAL A 65 -36.65 -8.02 -9.70
N ASP A 66 -35.77 -8.30 -10.68
CA ASP A 66 -34.35 -8.58 -10.41
C ASP A 66 -33.68 -7.48 -9.58
N SER A 67 -34.02 -6.20 -9.81
CA SER A 67 -33.46 -5.07 -9.07
C SER A 67 -33.97 -4.97 -7.64
N ILE A 68 -35.22 -5.34 -7.38
CA ILE A 68 -35.85 -5.23 -6.05
C ILE A 68 -35.48 -6.40 -5.14
N LEU A 69 -35.32 -7.61 -5.72
CA LEU A 69 -35.08 -8.86 -4.98
C LEU A 69 -33.91 -8.77 -3.96
N PRO A 70 -32.75 -8.15 -4.25
CA PRO A 70 -31.69 -7.99 -3.26
C PRO A 70 -32.17 -7.35 -1.94
N GLY A 71 -33.02 -6.31 -2.00
CA GLY A 71 -33.55 -5.65 -0.80
C GLY A 71 -34.59 -6.48 -0.02
N GLN A 72 -35.15 -7.54 -0.63
CA GLN A 72 -35.99 -8.52 0.08
C GLN A 72 -35.16 -9.64 0.72
N MET A 73 -33.94 -9.89 0.22
CA MET A 73 -33.06 -10.97 0.69
C MET A 73 -32.14 -10.53 1.84
N MET A 74 -31.84 -9.22 1.92
CA MET A 74 -30.97 -8.65 2.94
C MET A 74 -31.33 -7.19 3.19
N GLU A 75 -30.97 -6.70 4.37
CA GLU A 75 -30.98 -5.27 4.66
C GLU A 75 -29.87 -4.58 3.86
N LEU A 76 -30.20 -3.46 3.21
CA LEU A 76 -29.27 -2.64 2.44
C LEU A 76 -28.95 -1.36 3.24
N PRO A 77 -27.75 -1.23 3.80
CA PRO A 77 -27.38 -0.04 4.57
C PRO A 77 -27.38 1.24 3.72
N SER A 78 -27.90 2.31 4.31
CA SER A 78 -27.79 3.68 3.77
C SER A 78 -26.53 4.39 4.30
N PRO A 79 -25.84 5.23 3.51
CA PRO A 79 -26.09 5.48 2.09
C PRO A 79 -25.68 4.31 1.19
N LEU A 80 -26.52 3.98 0.20
CA LEU A 80 -26.31 2.92 -0.79
C LEU A 80 -25.89 3.51 -2.15
N LEU A 81 -24.74 3.10 -2.67
CA LEU A 81 -24.25 3.48 -4.00
C LEU A 81 -24.66 2.43 -5.05
N ASP A 82 -25.41 2.83 -6.08
CA ASP A 82 -25.59 2.02 -7.28
C ASP A 82 -24.44 2.33 -8.27
N LEU A 83 -23.46 1.42 -8.33
CA LEU A 83 -22.28 1.58 -9.17
C LEU A 83 -22.56 1.14 -10.61
N GLY A 84 -22.55 2.12 -11.52
CA GLY A 84 -22.80 1.88 -12.94
C GLY A 84 -24.30 1.70 -13.22
N THR A 85 -25.12 2.55 -12.60
CA THR A 85 -26.58 2.44 -12.59
C THR A 85 -27.21 2.39 -13.99
N GLY A 86 -26.53 2.89 -15.03
CA GLY A 86 -27.09 2.91 -16.38
C GLY A 86 -28.35 3.77 -16.43
N PRO A 87 -29.50 3.20 -16.84
CA PRO A 87 -30.78 3.91 -16.80
C PRO A 87 -31.47 3.90 -15.43
N GLY A 88 -30.77 3.58 -14.34
CA GLY A 88 -31.33 3.57 -12.98
C GLY A 88 -31.47 2.19 -12.38
N MET A 89 -30.59 1.24 -12.71
CA MET A 89 -30.72 -0.17 -12.40
C MET A 89 -29.49 -0.69 -11.63
N PRO A 90 -29.66 -1.26 -10.42
CA PRO A 90 -30.92 -1.51 -9.71
C PRO A 90 -31.51 -0.32 -8.93
N GLY A 91 -30.86 0.84 -8.94
CA GLY A 91 -31.11 1.92 -7.98
C GLY A 91 -32.52 2.54 -7.97
N ILE A 92 -33.10 2.86 -9.12
CA ILE A 92 -34.45 3.45 -9.20
C ILE A 92 -35.53 2.46 -8.72
N PRO A 93 -35.60 1.20 -9.21
CA PRO A 93 -36.53 0.22 -8.66
C PRO A 93 -36.35 -0.03 -7.16
N LEU A 94 -35.11 -0.11 -6.67
CA LEU A 94 -34.84 -0.24 -5.23
C LEU A 94 -35.36 0.95 -4.45
N LYS A 95 -35.07 2.16 -4.90
CA LYS A 95 -35.52 3.38 -4.22
C LYS A 95 -37.04 3.48 -4.13
N ILE A 96 -37.75 3.04 -5.18
CA ILE A 96 -39.20 3.02 -5.20
C ILE A 96 -39.74 1.98 -4.20
N ALA A 97 -39.15 0.78 -4.16
CA ALA A 97 -39.59 -0.30 -3.26
C ALA A 97 -39.23 -0.02 -1.78
N PHE A 98 -38.12 0.68 -1.54
CA PHE A 98 -37.57 0.98 -0.22
C PHE A 98 -37.30 2.50 -0.10
N PRO A 99 -38.34 3.31 0.13
CA PRO A 99 -38.27 4.78 0.03
C PRO A 99 -37.34 5.42 1.06
N ASP A 100 -37.07 4.76 2.18
CA ASP A 100 -36.19 5.25 3.23
C ASP A 100 -34.70 5.14 2.89
N LEU A 101 -34.33 4.37 1.85
CA LEU A 101 -32.93 4.22 1.45
C LEU A 101 -32.32 5.54 0.97
N GLU A 102 -31.27 6.03 1.63
CA GLU A 102 -30.46 7.11 1.05
C GLU A 102 -29.61 6.53 -0.08
N MET A 103 -29.73 7.07 -1.30
CA MET A 103 -29.10 6.49 -2.48
C MET A 103 -28.23 7.46 -3.25
N ILE A 104 -27.14 6.92 -3.81
CA ILE A 104 -26.28 7.59 -4.77
C ILE A 104 -26.27 6.76 -6.06
N LEU A 105 -26.63 7.36 -7.17
CA LEU A 105 -26.61 6.71 -8.49
C LEU A 105 -25.36 7.16 -9.26
N ALA A 106 -24.43 6.24 -9.55
CA ALA A 106 -23.23 6.58 -10.30
C ALA A 106 -23.31 6.19 -11.77
N GLU A 107 -23.23 7.18 -12.66
CA GLU A 107 -23.18 7.01 -14.11
C GLU A 107 -22.27 8.08 -14.74
N SER A 108 -21.47 7.65 -15.71
CA SER A 108 -20.46 8.48 -16.40
C SER A 108 -20.97 9.13 -17.68
N ARG A 109 -22.06 8.62 -18.27
CA ARG A 109 -22.57 9.09 -19.56
C ARG A 109 -23.58 10.22 -19.36
N GLY A 110 -23.23 11.42 -19.80
CA GLY A 110 -24.04 12.64 -19.60
C GLY A 110 -25.53 12.49 -19.92
N LYS A 111 -25.90 11.98 -21.11
CA LYS A 111 -27.32 11.78 -21.47
C LYS A 111 -28.09 10.83 -20.54
N ARG A 112 -27.40 9.88 -19.89
CA ARG A 112 -28.03 9.00 -18.89
C ARG A 112 -28.14 9.67 -17.53
N VAL A 113 -27.17 10.51 -17.17
CA VAL A 113 -27.24 11.37 -15.98
C VAL A 113 -28.46 12.28 -16.08
N GLU A 114 -28.64 12.98 -17.21
CA GLU A 114 -29.81 13.82 -17.48
C GLU A 114 -31.13 13.02 -17.36
N PHE A 115 -31.18 11.81 -17.94
CA PHE A 115 -32.34 10.93 -17.81
C PHE A 115 -32.63 10.55 -16.36
N LEU A 116 -31.61 10.26 -15.56
CA LEU A 116 -31.76 9.92 -14.13
C LEU A 116 -32.25 11.11 -13.32
N GLU A 117 -31.74 12.32 -13.58
CA GLU A 117 -32.16 13.56 -12.93
C GLU A 117 -33.63 13.86 -13.23
N VAL A 118 -34.06 13.75 -14.50
CA VAL A 118 -35.46 13.86 -14.90
C VAL A 118 -36.31 12.79 -14.22
N THR A 119 -35.83 11.54 -14.18
CA THR A 119 -36.54 10.44 -13.52
C THR A 119 -36.75 10.73 -12.03
N ILE A 120 -35.71 11.14 -11.31
CA ILE A 120 -35.78 11.46 -9.88
C ILE A 120 -36.78 12.58 -9.62
N HIS A 121 -36.72 13.65 -10.43
CA HIS A 121 -37.62 14.79 -10.34
C HIS A 121 -39.09 14.39 -10.59
N ASP A 122 -39.38 13.73 -11.70
CA ASP A 122 -40.75 13.43 -12.14
C ASP A 122 -41.43 12.40 -11.22
N LEU A 123 -40.65 11.45 -10.69
CA LEU A 123 -41.15 10.48 -9.71
C LEU A 123 -41.18 11.04 -8.28
N LYS A 124 -40.63 12.24 -8.05
CA LYS A 124 -40.50 12.86 -6.72
C LYS A 124 -39.78 11.95 -5.72
N LEU A 125 -38.66 11.36 -6.15
CA LEU A 125 -37.85 10.52 -5.28
C LEU A 125 -36.98 11.42 -4.38
N GLU A 126 -37.09 11.24 -3.06
CA GLU A 126 -36.30 11.98 -2.06
C GLU A 126 -35.05 11.21 -1.65
N ASN A 127 -34.06 11.83 -1.00
CA ASN A 127 -32.84 11.16 -0.52
C ASN A 127 -32.12 10.31 -1.60
N ILE A 128 -32.12 10.78 -2.85
CA ILE A 128 -31.41 10.15 -3.96
C ILE A 128 -30.69 11.20 -4.78
N THR A 129 -29.43 10.94 -5.12
CA THR A 129 -28.59 11.87 -5.90
C THR A 129 -27.89 11.15 -7.04
N VAL A 130 -27.54 11.89 -8.10
CA VAL A 130 -26.78 11.36 -9.24
C VAL A 130 -25.36 11.88 -9.20
N VAL A 131 -24.39 10.99 -9.36
CA VAL A 131 -22.97 11.29 -9.50
C VAL A 131 -22.58 11.03 -10.95
N GLY A 132 -22.46 12.11 -11.72
CA GLY A 132 -22.15 12.12 -13.16
C GLY A 132 -20.70 11.79 -13.53
N LYS A 133 -20.04 10.89 -12.83
CA LYS A 133 -18.62 10.54 -13.04
C LYS A 133 -18.35 9.06 -12.77
N SER A 134 -17.27 8.55 -13.36
CA SER A 134 -16.81 7.19 -13.04
C SER A 134 -16.31 7.13 -11.60
N ILE A 135 -16.80 6.17 -10.84
CA ILE A 135 -16.29 5.87 -9.49
C ILE A 135 -14.96 5.13 -9.64
N THR A 136 -13.97 5.62 -8.91
CA THR A 136 -12.61 5.07 -8.80
C THR A 136 -12.22 5.07 -7.34
N SER A 137 -11.08 4.46 -6.99
CA SER A 137 -10.55 4.46 -5.62
C SER A 137 -10.31 5.87 -5.03
N ARG A 138 -10.34 6.92 -5.87
CA ARG A 138 -10.24 8.33 -5.45
C ARG A 138 -11.58 8.95 -5.05
N PHE A 139 -12.70 8.26 -5.28
CA PHE A 139 -14.01 8.72 -4.84
C PHE A 139 -14.14 8.44 -3.34
N GLU A 140 -14.11 9.51 -2.54
CA GLU A 140 -14.03 9.46 -1.07
C GLU A 140 -15.36 9.81 -0.36
N THR A 141 -16.46 9.98 -1.09
CA THR A 141 -17.79 10.20 -0.48
C THR A 141 -18.23 8.91 0.22
N PRO A 142 -18.45 8.92 1.55
CA PRO A 142 -18.69 7.69 2.30
C PRO A 142 -20.03 7.05 1.97
N VAL A 143 -20.04 5.72 1.89
CA VAL A 143 -21.24 4.90 1.72
C VAL A 143 -21.13 3.64 2.58
N ASN A 144 -22.27 3.15 3.08
CA ASN A 144 -22.31 1.94 3.89
C ASN A 144 -22.57 0.69 3.06
N ALA A 145 -23.06 0.87 1.83
CA ALA A 145 -23.14 -0.22 0.87
C ALA A 145 -22.92 0.26 -0.57
N VAL A 146 -22.42 -0.65 -1.41
CA VAL A 146 -22.40 -0.52 -2.86
C VAL A 146 -23.15 -1.70 -3.45
N ILE A 147 -24.05 -1.45 -4.40
CA ILE A 147 -24.67 -2.47 -5.22
C ILE A 147 -24.28 -2.29 -6.68
N THR A 148 -24.07 -3.39 -7.40
CA THR A 148 -23.85 -3.32 -8.84
C THR A 148 -24.41 -4.54 -9.56
N ARG A 149 -24.87 -4.29 -10.80
CA ARG A 149 -25.22 -5.31 -11.79
C ARG A 149 -24.25 -5.31 -12.99
N ALA A 150 -23.13 -4.59 -12.88
CA ALA A 150 -22.17 -4.49 -13.97
C ALA A 150 -21.51 -5.84 -14.29
N VAL A 151 -21.14 -6.01 -15.56
CA VAL A 151 -20.39 -7.19 -16.06
C VAL A 151 -18.91 -7.18 -15.68
N GLU A 152 -18.47 -6.14 -14.97
CA GLU A 152 -17.09 -6.02 -14.49
C GLU A 152 -16.77 -7.13 -13.47
N ALA A 153 -15.51 -7.58 -13.45
CA ALA A 153 -15.06 -8.58 -12.49
C ALA A 153 -15.20 -8.08 -11.05
N ILE A 154 -15.61 -8.94 -10.11
CA ILE A 154 -15.78 -8.60 -8.68
C ILE A 154 -14.54 -7.87 -8.13
N SER A 155 -13.34 -8.41 -8.36
CA SER A 155 -12.10 -7.81 -7.87
C SER A 155 -11.87 -6.38 -8.38
N ALA A 156 -12.23 -6.09 -9.63
CA ALA A 156 -12.02 -4.76 -10.21
C ALA A 156 -12.98 -3.73 -9.60
N THR A 157 -14.24 -4.12 -9.39
CA THR A 157 -15.20 -3.28 -8.67
C THR A 157 -14.78 -3.03 -7.22
N LEU A 158 -14.35 -4.07 -6.49
CA LEU A 158 -13.89 -3.91 -5.11
C LEU A 158 -12.74 -2.88 -5.00
N VAL A 159 -11.78 -2.89 -5.94
CA VAL A 159 -10.71 -1.88 -5.99
C VAL A 159 -11.28 -0.46 -6.15
N ARG A 160 -12.30 -0.28 -6.99
CA ARG A 160 -12.89 1.04 -7.28
C ARG A 160 -13.62 1.65 -6.09
N ILE A 161 -14.13 0.83 -5.18
CA ILE A 161 -14.94 1.28 -4.04
C ILE A 161 -14.13 1.42 -2.75
N THR A 162 -12.82 1.11 -2.78
CA THR A 162 -11.92 1.25 -1.62
C THR A 162 -11.83 2.67 -1.06
N GLY A 163 -12.15 3.69 -1.86
CA GLY A 163 -12.18 5.08 -1.39
C GLY A 163 -13.44 5.45 -0.60
N CYS A 164 -14.58 4.85 -0.94
CA CYS A 164 -15.90 5.28 -0.46
C CYS A 164 -16.60 4.31 0.49
N LEU A 165 -16.42 3.00 0.33
CA LEU A 165 -17.14 2.03 1.16
C LEU A 165 -16.60 2.06 2.59
N ALA A 166 -17.42 2.32 3.60
CA ALA A 166 -16.97 2.35 5.00
C ALA A 166 -16.48 0.97 5.49
N LYS A 167 -15.70 0.95 6.58
CA LYS A 167 -15.38 -0.29 7.29
C LYS A 167 -16.68 -0.99 7.69
N ASP A 168 -16.71 -2.31 7.60
CA ASP A 168 -17.90 -3.16 7.80
C ASP A 168 -19.03 -2.93 6.78
N GLY A 169 -18.80 -2.05 5.79
CA GLY A 169 -19.73 -1.80 4.69
C GLY A 169 -19.80 -2.95 3.70
N LEU A 170 -20.92 -3.04 2.97
CA LEU A 170 -21.25 -4.17 2.11
C LEU A 170 -21.08 -3.86 0.62
N ALA A 171 -20.39 -4.73 -0.11
CA ALA A 171 -20.36 -4.73 -1.57
C ALA A 171 -21.23 -5.88 -2.10
N VAL A 172 -22.36 -5.51 -2.71
CA VAL A 172 -23.42 -6.41 -3.17
C VAL A 172 -23.36 -6.54 -4.69
N PHE A 173 -23.08 -7.75 -5.16
CA PHE A 173 -22.94 -8.05 -6.59
C PHE A 173 -24.11 -8.89 -7.08
N MET A 174 -24.83 -8.35 -8.05
CA MET A 174 -25.88 -9.07 -8.77
C MET A 174 -25.26 -9.77 -9.99
N LYS A 175 -24.96 -11.07 -9.87
CA LYS A 175 -24.26 -11.85 -10.88
C LYS A 175 -25.16 -12.93 -11.50
N GLY A 176 -24.73 -13.43 -12.65
CA GLY A 176 -25.23 -14.69 -13.20
C GLY A 176 -24.63 -15.89 -12.47
N PRO A 177 -25.06 -17.11 -12.80
CA PRO A 177 -24.45 -18.33 -12.27
C PRO A 177 -22.97 -18.46 -12.69
N GLY A 178 -22.18 -19.22 -11.94
CA GLY A 178 -20.81 -19.58 -12.30
C GLY A 178 -19.74 -18.50 -12.04
N CYS A 179 -19.94 -17.62 -11.06
CA CYS A 179 -18.97 -16.58 -10.71
C CYS A 179 -17.94 -16.99 -9.64
N ASP A 180 -17.83 -18.27 -9.28
CA ASP A 180 -16.91 -18.75 -8.22
C ASP A 180 -15.46 -18.35 -8.49
N ALA A 181 -14.98 -18.46 -9.73
CA ALA A 181 -13.63 -18.02 -10.10
C ALA A 181 -13.40 -16.50 -9.88
N GLU A 182 -14.44 -15.66 -10.02
CA GLU A 182 -14.33 -14.23 -9.71
C GLU A 182 -14.28 -13.97 -8.19
N ILE A 183 -14.99 -14.80 -7.41
CA ILE A 183 -15.01 -14.75 -5.95
C ILE A 183 -13.62 -15.12 -5.41
N ASP A 184 -13.07 -16.24 -5.87
CA ASP A 184 -11.75 -16.72 -5.46
C ASP A 184 -10.66 -15.70 -5.83
N ALA A 185 -10.70 -15.17 -7.05
CA ALA A 185 -9.76 -14.14 -7.49
C ALA A 185 -9.87 -12.84 -6.69
N ALA A 186 -11.06 -12.49 -6.18
CA ALA A 186 -11.25 -11.35 -5.29
C ALA A 186 -10.68 -11.62 -3.89
N ALA A 187 -10.92 -12.82 -3.34
CA ALA A 187 -10.38 -13.23 -2.04
C ALA A 187 -8.84 -13.26 -2.05
N ASP A 188 -8.23 -13.80 -3.11
CA ASP A 188 -6.77 -13.87 -3.24
C ASP A 188 -6.13 -12.47 -3.34
N LYS A 189 -6.73 -11.58 -4.14
CA LYS A 189 -6.16 -10.25 -4.40
C LYS A 189 -6.43 -9.24 -3.28
N LEU A 190 -7.55 -9.38 -2.58
CA LEU A 190 -8.10 -8.35 -1.70
C LEU A 190 -8.49 -8.89 -0.31
N GLY A 191 -8.08 -10.11 0.05
CA GLY A 191 -8.42 -10.75 1.33
C GLY A 191 -8.00 -9.96 2.58
N GLY A 192 -7.06 -9.01 2.46
CA GLY A 192 -6.70 -8.09 3.55
C GLY A 192 -7.69 -6.93 3.76
N SER A 193 -8.44 -6.56 2.72
CA SER A 193 -9.38 -5.41 2.74
C SER A 193 -10.84 -5.82 2.64
N PHE A 194 -11.12 -7.01 2.10
CA PHE A 194 -12.46 -7.54 1.89
C PHE A 194 -12.53 -9.01 2.24
N ARG A 195 -13.66 -9.41 2.83
CA ARG A 195 -13.99 -10.79 3.11
C ARG A 195 -15.32 -11.15 2.47
N LEU A 196 -15.43 -12.33 1.87
CA LEU A 196 -16.71 -12.86 1.42
C LEU A 196 -17.61 -13.10 2.64
N LYS A 197 -18.76 -12.42 2.70
CA LYS A 197 -19.75 -12.58 3.77
C LYS A 197 -20.65 -13.78 3.49
N TRP A 198 -21.19 -13.86 2.28
CA TRP A 198 -21.91 -15.02 1.74
C TRP A 198 -22.15 -14.87 0.24
N ALA A 199 -22.48 -15.98 -0.42
CA ALA A 199 -22.98 -15.99 -1.78
C ALA A 199 -24.19 -16.92 -1.84
N LYS A 200 -25.27 -16.48 -2.49
CA LYS A 200 -26.53 -17.23 -2.56
C LYS A 200 -27.07 -17.28 -3.97
N ASP A 201 -27.27 -18.48 -4.49
CA ASP A 201 -28.00 -18.70 -5.73
C ASP A 201 -29.49 -18.46 -5.50
N TYR A 202 -30.12 -17.83 -6.49
CA TYR A 202 -31.57 -17.64 -6.52
C TYR A 202 -32.06 -17.67 -7.95
N GLN A 203 -33.35 -17.91 -8.10
CA GLN A 203 -34.04 -17.78 -9.37
C GLN A 203 -35.03 -16.62 -9.26
N ILE A 204 -35.11 -15.79 -10.30
CA ILE A 204 -36.18 -14.79 -10.37
C ILE A 204 -37.50 -15.55 -10.45
N PRO A 205 -38.42 -15.41 -9.47
CA PRO A 205 -39.59 -16.27 -9.41
C PRO A 205 -40.45 -16.14 -10.67
N GLY A 206 -41.06 -17.24 -11.09
CA GLY A 206 -41.85 -17.28 -12.33
C GLY A 206 -41.02 -17.28 -13.63
N THR A 207 -39.69 -17.41 -13.54
CA THR A 207 -38.78 -17.44 -14.70
C THR A 207 -37.71 -18.53 -14.56
N ASN A 208 -37.00 -18.84 -15.65
CA ASN A 208 -35.81 -19.70 -15.65
C ASN A 208 -34.51 -18.87 -15.54
N HIS A 209 -34.56 -17.71 -14.89
CA HIS A 209 -33.42 -16.82 -14.75
C HIS A 209 -32.68 -17.07 -13.45
N ASP A 210 -31.64 -17.89 -13.55
CA ASP A 210 -30.73 -18.12 -12.45
C ASP A 210 -29.83 -16.91 -12.24
N ARG A 211 -29.61 -16.62 -10.96
CA ARG A 211 -28.86 -15.50 -10.45
C ARG A 211 -28.06 -15.93 -9.25
N ARG A 212 -27.06 -15.14 -8.94
CA ARG A 212 -26.30 -15.27 -7.71
C ARG A 212 -26.09 -13.89 -7.10
N LEU A 213 -26.44 -13.76 -5.84
CA LEU A 213 -26.14 -12.58 -5.05
C LEU A 213 -24.88 -12.86 -4.25
N VAL A 214 -23.83 -12.07 -4.48
CA VAL A 214 -22.53 -12.23 -3.81
C VAL A 214 -22.28 -11.00 -2.96
N VAL A 215 -21.98 -11.20 -1.67
CA VAL A 215 -21.79 -10.09 -0.72
C VAL A 215 -20.40 -10.18 -0.10
N PHE A 216 -19.62 -9.12 -0.30
CA PHE A 216 -18.36 -8.89 0.41
C PHE A 216 -18.57 -7.85 1.50
N GLU A 217 -17.83 -7.99 2.59
CA GLU A 217 -17.75 -7.03 3.68
C GLU A 217 -16.35 -6.41 3.69
N ARG A 218 -16.28 -5.08 3.83
CA ARG A 218 -15.01 -4.38 3.98
C ARG A 218 -14.44 -4.62 5.38
N THR A 219 -13.21 -5.10 5.47
CA THR A 219 -12.56 -5.42 6.76
C THR A 219 -11.61 -4.33 7.25
N ASP A 220 -11.02 -3.55 6.34
CA ASP A 220 -10.08 -2.49 6.68
C ASP A 220 -10.75 -1.11 6.79
N THR A 221 -10.12 -0.20 7.54
CA THR A 221 -10.55 1.20 7.61
C THR A 221 -10.18 1.92 6.30
N PRO A 222 -11.08 2.70 5.67
CA PRO A 222 -10.73 3.52 4.50
C PRO A 222 -9.59 4.49 4.77
N LEU A 223 -8.71 4.70 3.77
CA LEU A 223 -7.56 5.63 3.88
C LEU A 223 -7.99 7.04 4.31
N ARG A 224 -9.16 7.51 3.85
CA ARG A 224 -9.76 8.79 4.25
C ARG A 224 -10.01 8.86 5.76
N GLU A 225 -10.54 7.80 6.35
CA GLU A 225 -10.84 7.74 7.78
C GLU A 225 -9.57 7.61 8.61
N GLN A 226 -8.63 6.77 8.17
CA GLN A 226 -7.30 6.70 8.78
C GLN A 226 -6.63 8.08 8.76
N ARG A 227 -6.72 8.81 7.64
CA ARG A 227 -6.15 10.15 7.46
C ARG A 227 -6.78 11.15 8.42
N ASN A 228 -8.11 11.16 8.52
CA ASN A 228 -8.83 12.07 9.41
C ASN A 228 -8.50 11.79 10.88
N ALA A 229 -8.44 10.52 11.29
CA ALA A 229 -8.04 10.15 12.64
C ALA A 229 -6.58 10.58 12.93
N ALA A 230 -5.66 10.28 12.02
CA ALA A 230 -4.26 10.67 12.19
C ALA A 230 -4.08 12.19 12.26
N MET A 231 -4.84 12.99 11.49
CA MET A 231 -4.80 14.45 11.56
C MET A 231 -5.27 15.00 12.92
N GLN A 232 -6.11 14.26 13.65
CA GLN A 232 -6.54 14.64 15.00
C GLN A 232 -5.48 14.29 16.05
N SER A 233 -4.67 13.26 15.82
CA SER A 233 -3.66 12.78 16.77
C SER A 233 -2.25 13.31 16.54
N HIS A 234 -1.99 13.97 15.41
CA HIS A 234 -0.65 14.36 14.96
C HIS A 234 -0.59 15.81 14.46
N PHE A 235 0.59 16.42 14.54
CA PHE A 235 0.82 17.77 14.01
C PHE A 235 1.02 17.72 12.50
N PHE A 236 -0.08 17.87 11.76
CA PHE A 236 -0.10 17.86 10.30
C PHE A 236 0.37 19.19 9.68
N THR A 237 1.21 19.12 8.64
CA THR A 237 1.62 20.29 7.85
C THR A 237 1.86 19.88 6.40
N GLU A 238 1.31 20.65 5.46
CA GLU A 238 1.59 20.51 4.02
C GLU A 238 2.78 21.37 3.61
N ILE A 239 3.66 20.81 2.77
CA ILE A 239 4.84 21.50 2.26
C ILE A 239 4.93 21.33 0.74
N GLU A 240 4.76 22.44 0.04
CA GLU A 240 4.75 22.48 -1.43
C GLU A 240 5.97 23.18 -2.03
N SER A 241 6.77 23.87 -1.22
CA SER A 241 7.91 24.66 -1.67
C SER A 241 9.24 24.07 -1.24
N GLU A 242 10.16 23.91 -2.19
CA GLU A 242 11.56 23.55 -1.92
C GLU A 242 12.29 24.62 -1.08
N GLN A 243 11.76 25.85 -1.04
CA GLN A 243 12.35 26.93 -0.23
C GLN A 243 11.98 26.83 1.25
N ASN A 244 11.01 25.98 1.61
CA ASN A 244 10.59 25.74 2.99
C ASN A 244 11.78 25.27 3.85
N ALA A 245 11.94 25.85 5.04
CA ALA A 245 13.07 25.56 5.92
C ALA A 245 13.13 24.08 6.36
N VAL A 246 11.97 23.50 6.69
CA VAL A 246 11.86 22.09 7.06
C VAL A 246 12.30 21.18 5.91
N PHE A 247 11.82 21.45 4.69
CA PHE A 247 12.23 20.66 3.53
C PHE A 247 13.73 20.76 3.26
N LYS A 248 14.30 21.98 3.36
CA LYS A 248 15.76 22.17 3.23
C LYS A 248 16.53 21.38 4.27
N ASP A 249 16.04 21.28 5.49
CA ASP A 249 16.68 20.48 6.54
C ASP A 249 16.57 18.98 6.27
N LEU A 250 15.40 18.49 5.85
CA LEU A 250 15.21 17.10 5.42
C LEU A 250 16.14 16.76 4.23
N LYS A 251 16.27 17.65 3.26
CA LYS A 251 17.16 17.46 2.09
C LYS A 251 18.63 17.34 2.48
N LYS A 252 19.08 18.01 3.56
CA LYS A 252 20.47 17.86 4.06
C LYS A 252 20.76 16.44 4.56
N LEU A 253 19.74 15.69 4.99
CA LEU A 253 19.87 14.31 5.47
C LEU A 253 20.20 13.31 4.36
N LEU A 254 20.15 13.75 3.10
CA LEU A 254 20.67 12.98 1.96
C LEU A 254 22.20 13.00 1.90
N THR A 255 22.87 13.61 2.88
CA THR A 255 24.33 13.69 2.97
C THR A 255 24.80 13.29 4.37
N GLY A 256 25.97 12.64 4.47
CA GLY A 256 26.54 12.26 5.76
C GLY A 256 26.78 13.46 6.70
N ARG A 257 27.16 14.62 6.15
CA ARG A 257 27.36 15.86 6.94
C ARG A 257 26.07 16.36 7.56
N GLY A 258 24.95 16.32 6.83
CA GLY A 258 23.66 16.74 7.35
C GLY A 258 23.14 15.80 8.44
N ILE A 259 23.36 14.49 8.27
CA ILE A 259 23.03 13.50 9.30
C ILE A 259 23.86 13.73 10.56
N LYS A 260 25.20 13.83 10.45
CA LYS A 260 26.09 14.05 11.61
C LYS A 260 25.72 15.33 12.39
N LYS A 261 25.37 16.41 11.70
CA LYS A 261 25.00 17.68 12.34
C LYS A 261 23.65 17.62 13.06
N SER A 262 22.68 16.91 12.50
CA SER A 262 21.31 16.84 13.03
C SER A 262 21.08 15.68 13.99
N GLN A 263 21.94 14.64 13.93
CA GLN A 263 21.75 13.35 14.61
C GLN A 263 20.41 12.70 14.28
N THR A 264 19.94 12.90 13.04
CA THR A 264 18.69 12.31 12.52
C THR A 264 18.89 11.73 11.13
N ALA A 265 18.10 10.74 10.77
CA ALA A 265 18.16 10.06 9.48
C ALA A 265 16.77 9.77 8.92
N LEU A 266 16.70 9.67 7.59
CA LEU A 266 15.50 9.24 6.88
C LEU A 266 15.52 7.73 6.72
N ILE A 267 14.46 7.09 7.21
CA ILE A 267 14.21 5.66 7.03
C ILE A 267 13.19 5.51 5.91
N SER A 268 13.55 4.72 4.90
CA SER A 268 12.73 4.45 3.70
C SER A 268 12.41 2.97 3.59
N GLY A 269 11.23 2.66 3.05
CA GLY A 269 10.76 1.30 2.81
C GLY A 269 9.75 0.85 3.86
N GLU A 270 8.61 0.31 3.40
CA GLU A 270 7.48 -0.05 4.27
C GLU A 270 7.89 -0.99 5.41
N LYS A 271 8.72 -1.99 5.13
CA LYS A 271 9.23 -2.92 6.15
C LYS A 271 10.16 -2.25 7.16
N GLN A 272 11.13 -1.46 6.69
CA GLN A 272 12.10 -0.79 7.56
C GLN A 272 11.44 0.29 8.42
N VAL A 273 10.48 1.03 7.85
CA VAL A 273 9.69 2.02 8.58
C VAL A 273 8.84 1.35 9.65
N ALA A 274 8.16 0.23 9.32
CA ALA A 274 7.39 -0.52 10.30
C ALA A 274 8.28 -1.08 11.43
N GLU A 275 9.44 -1.65 11.09
CA GLU A 275 10.40 -2.17 12.07
C GLU A 275 10.97 -1.06 12.98
N ALA A 276 11.25 0.11 12.42
CA ALA A 276 11.73 1.26 13.20
C ALA A 276 10.66 1.75 14.19
N LEU A 277 9.40 1.84 13.76
CA LEU A 277 8.28 2.22 14.63
C LEU A 277 8.00 1.19 15.71
N ASP A 278 8.12 -0.10 15.39
CA ASP A 278 7.87 -1.20 16.34
C ASP A 278 8.98 -1.32 17.39
N ARG A 279 10.25 -1.29 16.97
CA ARG A 279 11.39 -1.53 17.86
C ARG A 279 11.94 -0.27 18.54
N PHE A 280 11.81 0.88 17.89
CA PHE A 280 12.40 2.15 18.34
C PHE A 280 11.40 3.33 18.23
N PRO A 281 10.17 3.19 18.75
CA PRO A 281 9.13 4.22 18.62
C PRO A 281 9.59 5.57 19.16
N GLU A 282 10.36 5.60 20.24
CA GLU A 282 10.83 6.82 20.90
C GLU A 282 11.76 7.67 20.03
N ARG A 283 12.43 7.06 19.05
CA ARG A 283 13.33 7.73 18.12
C ARG A 283 12.63 8.23 16.87
N CYS A 284 11.43 7.73 16.57
CA CYS A 284 10.67 8.12 15.38
C CYS A 284 9.96 9.46 15.63
N LYS A 285 10.41 10.54 14.98
CA LYS A 285 9.95 11.91 15.28
C LYS A 285 8.96 12.48 14.28
N THR A 286 9.11 12.13 13.01
CA THR A 286 8.30 12.71 11.94
C THR A 286 7.91 11.65 10.92
N TRP A 287 6.62 11.56 10.63
CA TRP A 287 6.09 10.84 9.48
C TRP A 287 6.08 11.77 8.25
N ILE A 288 6.58 11.28 7.12
CA ILE A 288 6.69 12.06 5.89
C ILE A 288 6.00 11.29 4.78
N SER A 289 5.00 11.89 4.13
CA SER A 289 4.22 11.23 3.08
C SER A 289 3.97 12.17 1.90
N ALA A 290 3.55 11.61 0.76
CA ALA A 290 2.95 12.34 -0.35
C ALA A 290 1.41 12.27 -0.27
N PRO A 291 0.66 13.14 -0.99
CA PRO A 291 -0.79 13.04 -1.11
C PRO A 291 -1.24 11.65 -1.57
N GLY A 292 -2.25 11.10 -0.91
CA GLY A 292 -2.82 9.78 -1.21
C GLY A 292 -2.06 8.58 -0.65
N GLN A 293 -0.89 8.78 -0.03
CA GLN A 293 -0.20 7.72 0.71
C GLN A 293 -0.81 7.52 2.11
N LYS A 294 -0.47 6.39 2.74
CA LYS A 294 -0.93 6.05 4.10
C LYS A 294 -0.53 7.15 5.11
N PRO A 295 -1.44 7.53 6.02
CA PRO A 295 -1.11 8.41 7.15
C PRO A 295 -0.21 7.69 8.18
N PRO A 296 0.27 8.38 9.22
CA PRO A 296 0.88 7.71 10.37
C PRO A 296 -0.03 6.58 10.88
N PRO A 297 0.50 5.37 11.12
CA PRO A 297 -0.30 4.25 11.62
C PRO A 297 -0.79 4.50 13.06
N GLU A 298 -1.83 3.79 13.49
CA GLU A 298 -2.42 3.95 14.84
C GLU A 298 -1.42 3.70 15.99
N GLY A 299 -0.40 2.87 15.78
CA GLY A 299 0.67 2.61 16.75
C GLY A 299 1.83 3.61 16.71
N ALA A 300 1.76 4.65 15.87
CA ALA A 300 2.81 5.66 15.81
C ALA A 300 2.87 6.47 17.13
N PRO A 301 4.05 7.00 17.51
CA PRO A 301 4.17 7.85 18.69
C PRO A 301 3.17 9.00 18.67
N GLY A 302 2.41 9.17 19.76
CA GLY A 302 1.46 10.27 19.88
C GLY A 302 2.15 11.62 19.68
N GLN A 303 1.47 12.57 19.01
CA GLN A 303 2.02 13.88 18.69
C GLN A 303 3.27 13.87 17.79
N MET A 304 3.57 12.75 17.12
CA MET A 304 4.55 12.73 16.04
C MET A 304 4.20 13.81 15.00
N LYS A 305 5.22 14.49 14.47
CA LYS A 305 5.00 15.45 13.39
C LYS A 305 4.62 14.70 12.11
N TRP A 306 3.72 15.27 11.32
CA TRP A 306 3.37 14.70 10.03
C TRP A 306 3.50 15.76 8.94
N TYR A 307 4.46 15.54 8.05
CA TYR A 307 4.67 16.38 6.87
C TYR A 307 4.17 15.69 5.62
N GLN A 308 3.19 16.30 4.96
CA GLN A 308 2.77 15.89 3.63
C GLN A 308 3.46 16.78 2.58
N LEU A 309 4.33 16.18 1.77
CA LEU A 309 5.13 16.87 0.78
C LEU A 309 4.46 16.78 -0.59
N ALA A 310 4.51 17.86 -1.37
CA ALA A 310 4.14 17.79 -2.78
C ALA A 310 4.94 16.69 -3.52
N PRO A 311 4.35 15.96 -4.50
CA PRO A 311 4.99 14.80 -5.11
C PRO A 311 6.43 15.00 -5.62
N PRO A 312 6.80 16.14 -6.24
CA PRO A 312 8.19 16.40 -6.66
C PRO A 312 9.16 16.49 -5.48
N LEU A 313 8.73 17.07 -4.35
CA LEU A 313 9.55 17.19 -3.14
C LEU A 313 9.73 15.84 -2.45
N PHE A 314 8.66 15.05 -2.36
CA PHE A 314 8.72 13.70 -1.80
C PHE A 314 9.72 12.83 -2.58
N LYS A 315 9.67 12.88 -3.91
CA LYS A 315 10.58 12.13 -4.79
C LYS A 315 12.06 12.45 -4.58
N ILE A 316 12.39 13.67 -4.15
CA ILE A 316 13.78 14.05 -3.82
C ILE A 316 14.26 13.31 -2.56
N LEU A 317 13.39 13.15 -1.56
CA LEU A 317 13.73 12.48 -0.29
C LEU A 317 13.70 10.95 -0.40
N ASP A 318 12.79 10.40 -1.21
CA ASP A 318 12.71 8.96 -1.50
C ASP A 318 13.76 8.54 -2.54
N VAL A 319 15.05 8.71 -2.19
CA VAL A 319 16.23 8.36 -3.02
C VAL A 319 16.17 6.91 -3.51
N ILE A 320 15.49 6.07 -2.74
CA ILE A 320 15.34 4.63 -2.96
C ILE A 320 14.24 4.31 -3.98
N GLY A 321 13.28 5.21 -4.19
CA GLY A 321 12.13 5.02 -5.08
C GLY A 321 11.10 4.03 -4.54
N THR A 322 10.89 3.99 -3.22
CA THR A 322 9.92 3.10 -2.58
C THR A 322 8.47 3.51 -2.82
N ASN A 323 8.23 4.78 -3.15
CA ASN A 323 6.91 5.41 -3.25
C ASN A 323 6.02 5.13 -2.02
N SER A 324 6.64 4.98 -0.85
CA SER A 324 6.01 4.68 0.43
C SER A 324 6.45 5.70 1.47
N PRO A 325 5.61 6.03 2.48
CA PRO A 325 5.97 7.01 3.51
C PRO A 325 7.34 6.75 4.15
N LEU A 326 8.00 7.84 4.54
CA LEU A 326 9.30 7.85 5.21
C LEU A 326 9.12 8.21 6.69
N VAL A 327 10.08 7.80 7.52
CA VAL A 327 10.18 8.27 8.90
C VAL A 327 11.50 8.99 9.12
N LEU A 328 11.43 10.17 9.72
CA LEU A 328 12.58 10.82 10.32
C LEU A 328 12.82 10.23 11.72
N MET A 329 14.01 9.69 11.94
CA MET A 329 14.39 9.01 13.17
C MET A 329 15.65 9.63 13.76
N GLU A 330 15.73 9.74 15.09
CA GLU A 330 16.98 10.03 15.80
C GLU A 330 17.96 8.86 15.64
N THR A 331 19.19 9.16 15.22
CA THR A 331 20.20 8.12 15.02
C THR A 331 20.71 7.61 16.37
N PRO A 332 20.91 6.29 16.53
CA PRO A 332 21.69 5.73 17.64
C PRO A 332 23.04 6.48 17.81
N PRO A 333 23.46 6.77 19.04
CA PRO A 333 24.77 7.35 19.29
C PRO A 333 25.87 6.35 18.90
N MET A 334 26.95 6.86 18.31
CA MET A 334 28.15 6.07 18.03
C MET A 334 29.20 6.33 19.12
N ARG A 335 29.89 5.28 19.55
CA ARG A 335 30.99 5.40 20.54
C ARG A 335 32.25 5.89 19.85
N LEU A 336 33.11 6.62 20.57
CA LEU A 336 34.43 6.95 20.04
C LEU A 336 35.40 5.81 20.36
N TRP A 337 36.10 5.31 19.34
CA TRP A 337 37.19 4.36 19.52
C TRP A 337 38.54 5.09 19.54
N ASP A 338 39.33 4.87 20.59
CA ASP A 338 40.72 5.32 20.68
C ASP A 338 41.68 4.15 20.39
N PRO A 339 42.36 4.12 19.23
CA PRO A 339 43.28 3.04 18.90
C PRO A 339 44.49 2.94 19.83
N ALA A 340 44.85 3.99 20.58
CA ALA A 340 45.94 3.93 21.55
C ALA A 340 45.63 2.98 22.72
N GLY A 341 44.34 2.78 23.03
CA GLY A 341 43.86 1.82 24.01
C GLY A 341 43.78 0.38 23.49
N GLY A 342 44.10 0.13 22.22
CA GLY A 342 43.96 -1.17 21.57
C GLY A 342 42.58 -1.38 20.92
N LEU A 343 42.35 -2.60 20.42
CA LEU A 343 41.04 -3.00 19.89
C LEU A 343 40.11 -3.42 21.03
N PRO A 344 38.79 -3.16 20.89
CA PRO A 344 37.81 -3.74 21.81
C PRO A 344 37.83 -5.27 21.72
N GLU A 345 37.55 -5.95 22.83
CA GLU A 345 37.56 -7.41 22.91
C GLU A 345 36.57 -8.04 21.93
N GLY A 346 36.98 -9.12 21.25
CA GLY A 346 36.16 -9.79 20.24
C GLY A 346 36.47 -9.37 18.80
N ALA A 347 35.49 -9.51 17.92
CA ALA A 347 35.70 -9.29 16.49
C ALA A 347 35.13 -7.94 16.02
N SER A 348 36.01 -7.14 15.44
CA SER A 348 35.69 -5.84 14.87
C SER A 348 35.78 -5.85 13.35
N VAL A 349 35.05 -4.95 12.69
CA VAL A 349 35.38 -4.51 11.33
C VAL A 349 35.72 -3.03 11.34
N LEU A 350 36.84 -2.68 10.71
CA LEU A 350 37.21 -1.31 10.39
C LEU A 350 36.67 -0.99 8.99
N VAL A 351 35.72 -0.06 8.88
CA VAL A 351 35.01 0.24 7.63
C VAL A 351 35.56 1.53 7.02
N PRO A 352 36.30 1.48 5.90
CA PRO A 352 36.84 2.66 5.24
C PRO A 352 36.04 3.07 3.97
N PHE A 353 34.81 2.58 3.82
CA PHE A 353 34.07 2.69 2.55
C PHE A 353 33.43 4.05 2.34
N GLN A 354 33.77 4.74 1.26
CA GLN A 354 33.17 6.02 0.89
C GLN A 354 31.77 5.88 0.28
N ASP A 355 31.47 4.73 -0.33
CA ASP A 355 30.15 4.45 -0.86
C ASP A 355 29.20 3.96 0.25
N PRO A 356 28.04 4.63 0.47
CA PRO A 356 27.09 4.22 1.48
C PRO A 356 26.50 2.81 1.27
N GLU A 357 26.37 2.32 0.03
CA GLU A 357 25.79 0.98 -0.20
C GLU A 357 26.75 -0.09 0.34
N ASN A 358 28.04 0.07 0.09
CA ASN A 358 29.08 -0.77 0.68
C ASN A 358 29.12 -0.71 2.21
N VAL A 359 28.98 0.49 2.82
CA VAL A 359 28.89 0.64 4.28
C VAL A 359 27.71 -0.16 4.84
N GLY A 360 26.52 -0.03 4.25
CA GLY A 360 25.35 -0.78 4.70
C GLY A 360 25.51 -2.29 4.52
N ALA A 361 26.06 -2.72 3.38
CA ALA A 361 26.26 -4.14 3.08
C ALA A 361 27.24 -4.83 4.04
N VAL A 362 28.33 -4.15 4.41
CA VAL A 362 29.29 -4.70 5.39
C VAL A 362 28.72 -4.71 6.80
N ILE A 363 27.92 -3.70 7.18
CA ILE A 363 27.23 -3.68 8.48
C ILE A 363 26.31 -4.90 8.60
N ARG A 364 25.50 -5.15 7.56
CA ARG A 364 24.61 -6.31 7.53
C ARG A 364 25.37 -7.62 7.67
N SER A 365 26.48 -7.74 6.95
CA SER A 365 27.31 -8.95 6.95
C SER A 365 28.00 -9.15 8.30
N ALA A 366 28.54 -8.08 8.88
CA ALA A 366 29.18 -8.10 10.20
C ALA A 366 28.20 -8.60 11.28
N VAL A 367 27.00 -8.01 11.33
CA VAL A 367 25.95 -8.44 12.26
C VAL A 367 25.53 -9.89 12.01
N ALA A 368 25.36 -10.29 10.73
CA ALA A 368 24.93 -11.65 10.38
C ALA A 368 25.94 -12.73 10.78
N PHE A 369 27.24 -12.43 10.69
CA PHE A 369 28.31 -13.36 11.07
C PHE A 369 28.75 -13.20 12.54
N GLY A 370 28.10 -12.32 13.31
CA GLY A 370 28.33 -12.20 14.75
C GLY A 370 29.59 -11.43 15.12
N LEU A 371 30.00 -10.45 14.31
CA LEU A 371 31.02 -9.47 14.74
C LEU A 371 30.43 -8.58 15.84
N ASP A 372 31.23 -8.29 16.84
CA ASP A 372 30.83 -7.56 18.05
C ASP A 372 30.80 -6.05 17.80
N HIS A 373 31.75 -5.54 17.01
CA HIS A 373 31.95 -4.09 16.84
C HIS A 373 32.12 -3.68 15.38
N ILE A 374 31.49 -2.57 15.01
CA ILE A 374 31.62 -1.97 13.68
C ILE A 374 32.20 -0.58 13.85
N ILE A 375 33.44 -0.41 13.40
CA ILE A 375 34.21 0.82 13.58
C ILE A 375 34.29 1.54 12.24
N LEU A 376 33.54 2.64 12.11
CA LEU A 376 33.51 3.49 10.93
C LEU A 376 34.73 4.41 10.96
N LEU A 377 35.67 4.22 10.04
CA LEU A 377 36.83 5.10 9.91
C LEU A 377 36.43 6.46 9.33
N SER A 378 37.31 7.46 9.44
CA SER A 378 36.99 8.85 9.05
C SER A 378 36.62 9.02 7.57
N GLU A 379 37.08 8.10 6.72
CA GLU A 379 36.81 8.04 5.29
C GLU A 379 35.42 7.45 4.99
N SER A 380 34.81 6.77 5.96
CA SER A 380 33.55 6.07 5.78
C SER A 380 32.42 7.05 5.45
N ALA A 381 31.58 6.66 4.48
CA ALA A 381 30.26 7.22 4.35
C ALA A 381 29.49 7.02 5.67
N HIS A 382 28.58 7.95 5.97
CA HIS A 382 27.81 7.89 7.20
C HIS A 382 26.86 6.67 7.18
N PRO A 383 26.83 5.84 8.24
CA PRO A 383 26.10 4.57 8.23
C PRO A 383 24.59 4.75 8.12
N PHE A 384 24.06 5.89 8.58
CA PHE A 384 22.63 6.23 8.47
C PHE A 384 22.23 6.97 7.18
N HIS A 385 23.11 7.02 6.17
CA HIS A 385 22.72 7.51 4.85
C HIS A 385 21.61 6.63 4.26
N PRO A 386 20.58 7.17 3.55
CA PRO A 386 19.43 6.39 3.09
C PRO A 386 19.79 5.10 2.32
N LYS A 387 20.81 5.17 1.46
CA LYS A 387 21.35 4.01 0.74
C LYS A 387 21.99 2.97 1.65
N SER A 388 22.72 3.40 2.68
CA SER A 388 23.34 2.50 3.67
C SER A 388 22.28 1.84 4.54
N VAL A 389 21.28 2.60 5.02
CA VAL A 389 20.14 2.05 5.77
C VAL A 389 19.46 0.95 4.95
N ARG A 390 19.18 1.19 3.67
CA ARG A 390 18.61 0.16 2.78
C ARG A 390 19.50 -1.05 2.62
N ALA A 391 20.78 -0.86 2.27
CA ALA A 391 21.72 -1.95 2.05
C ALA A 391 21.94 -2.80 3.31
N SER A 392 21.89 -2.17 4.49
CA SER A 392 21.99 -2.86 5.78
C SER A 392 20.79 -3.75 6.11
N GLY A 393 19.66 -3.57 5.42
CA GLY A 393 18.42 -4.27 5.72
C GLY A 393 17.86 -3.97 7.11
N GLY A 394 18.18 -2.80 7.69
CA GLY A 394 17.76 -2.41 9.05
C GLY A 394 18.79 -2.72 10.14
N ALA A 395 19.82 -3.54 9.86
CA ALA A 395 20.84 -3.92 10.82
C ALA A 395 21.55 -2.72 11.48
N VAL A 396 21.72 -1.63 10.71
CA VAL A 396 22.36 -0.40 11.20
C VAL A 396 21.64 0.25 12.38
N LEU A 397 20.34 -0.03 12.58
CA LEU A 397 19.56 0.55 13.67
C LEU A 397 19.90 -0.04 15.04
N PHE A 398 20.49 -1.25 15.08
CA PHE A 398 20.80 -1.98 16.31
C PHE A 398 22.24 -2.49 16.41
N ALA A 399 23.06 -2.29 15.37
CA ALA A 399 24.48 -2.64 15.42
C ALA A 399 25.27 -1.78 16.42
N ASP A 400 26.33 -2.34 17.00
CA ASP A 400 27.25 -1.59 17.88
C ASP A 400 28.24 -0.79 17.03
N LEU A 401 27.91 0.49 16.81
CA LEU A 401 28.65 1.39 15.92
C LEU A 401 29.62 2.28 16.68
N TRP A 402 30.84 2.38 16.16
CA TRP A 402 31.92 3.20 16.71
C TRP A 402 32.48 4.13 15.63
N GLU A 403 32.91 5.34 16.00
CA GLU A 403 33.69 6.24 15.17
C GLU A 403 35.18 6.00 15.44
N GLY A 404 35.95 5.75 14.37
CA GLY A 404 37.39 5.58 14.39
C GLY A 404 38.12 6.67 13.60
N PRO A 405 39.46 6.75 13.73
CA PRO A 405 40.26 7.76 13.02
C PRO A 405 40.47 7.38 11.54
N SER A 406 41.32 8.13 10.85
CA SER A 406 41.71 7.80 9.48
C SER A 406 42.46 6.48 9.41
N ILE A 407 42.19 5.71 8.35
CA ILE A 407 42.93 4.48 8.02
C ILE A 407 44.45 4.72 8.00
N GLN A 408 44.89 5.92 7.59
CA GLN A 408 46.30 6.28 7.49
C GLN A 408 46.97 6.39 8.86
N THR A 409 46.21 6.70 9.91
CA THR A 409 46.73 6.90 11.27
C THR A 409 46.72 5.63 12.13
N LEU A 410 46.13 4.53 11.64
CA LEU A 410 46.06 3.27 12.38
C LEU A 410 47.45 2.68 12.61
N SER A 411 47.71 2.15 13.81
CA SER A 411 48.97 1.47 14.13
C SER A 411 49.02 0.06 13.54
N GLU A 412 50.19 -0.35 13.05
CA GLU A 412 50.49 -1.72 12.57
C GLU A 412 50.53 -2.76 13.69
N ASN A 413 50.63 -2.29 14.95
CA ASN A 413 50.70 -3.15 16.13
C ASN A 413 49.32 -3.68 16.56
N LEU A 414 48.24 -3.12 16.01
CA LEU A 414 46.90 -3.64 16.26
C LEU A 414 46.72 -4.99 15.58
N PRO A 415 45.96 -5.95 16.16
CA PRO A 415 45.64 -7.23 15.53
C PRO A 415 44.63 -7.06 14.39
N ILE A 416 45.07 -6.39 13.32
CA ILE A 416 44.31 -6.12 12.10
C ILE A 416 44.60 -7.21 11.07
N VAL A 417 43.53 -7.78 10.51
CA VAL A 417 43.55 -8.67 9.35
C VAL A 417 43.07 -7.87 8.15
N ALA A 418 44.02 -7.44 7.33
CA ALA A 418 43.70 -6.69 6.12
C ALA A 418 43.31 -7.63 4.97
N LEU A 419 42.33 -7.26 4.15
CA LEU A 419 41.89 -8.06 3.01
C LEU A 419 42.32 -7.41 1.69
N SER A 420 43.12 -8.14 0.91
CA SER A 420 43.67 -7.69 -0.38
C SER A 420 43.73 -8.85 -1.37
N GLY A 421 43.50 -8.57 -2.67
CA GLY A 421 43.64 -9.59 -3.73
C GLY A 421 45.05 -10.19 -3.82
N ASP A 422 46.08 -9.40 -3.48
CA ASP A 422 47.49 -9.80 -3.55
C ASP A 422 48.02 -10.45 -2.26
N GLY A 423 47.16 -10.68 -1.26
CA GLY A 423 47.52 -11.25 0.03
C GLY A 423 47.71 -12.78 0.02
N ALA A 424 48.12 -13.33 1.17
CA ALA A 424 48.18 -14.78 1.37
C ALA A 424 46.77 -15.40 1.49
N PRO A 425 46.50 -16.62 1.00
CA PRO A 425 45.16 -17.21 1.08
C PRO A 425 44.59 -17.27 2.50
N ILE A 426 43.37 -16.76 2.70
CA ILE A 426 42.73 -16.66 4.01
C ILE A 426 42.35 -18.00 4.65
N GLY A 427 42.27 -19.08 3.87
CA GLY A 427 41.64 -20.34 4.28
C GLY A 427 42.33 -21.07 5.44
N GLU A 428 43.65 -20.92 5.61
CA GLU A 428 44.43 -21.57 6.68
C GLU A 428 44.85 -20.59 7.78
N PHE A 429 44.32 -19.35 7.75
CA PHE A 429 44.72 -18.32 8.69
C PHE A 429 44.10 -18.56 10.07
N ALA A 430 44.94 -18.67 11.11
CA ALA A 430 44.51 -18.74 12.49
C ALA A 430 44.19 -17.34 13.04
N PHE A 431 42.90 -17.03 13.18
CA PHE A 431 42.46 -15.73 13.69
C PHE A 431 42.66 -15.61 15.20
N PRO A 432 43.17 -14.47 15.71
CA PRO A 432 43.26 -14.22 17.15
C PRO A 432 41.87 -14.04 17.78
N GLU A 433 41.80 -14.14 19.12
CA GLU A 433 40.56 -13.93 19.87
C GLU A 433 39.98 -12.54 19.62
N THR A 434 40.82 -11.52 19.81
CA THR A 434 40.55 -10.12 19.45
C THR A 434 41.14 -9.81 18.08
N VAL A 435 40.28 -9.48 17.12
CA VAL A 435 40.67 -9.27 15.72
C VAL A 435 39.89 -8.12 15.10
N ALA A 436 40.52 -7.34 14.22
CA ALA A 436 39.80 -6.39 13.38
C ALA A 436 40.01 -6.67 11.89
N PHE A 437 38.93 -6.86 11.15
CA PHE A 437 38.98 -6.95 9.69
C PHE A 437 39.12 -5.56 9.08
N LEU A 438 40.06 -5.40 8.16
CA LEU A 438 40.23 -4.17 7.38
C LEU A 438 40.08 -4.48 5.89
N PRO A 439 38.88 -4.33 5.31
CA PRO A 439 38.68 -4.43 3.87
C PRO A 439 39.41 -3.28 3.16
N GLY A 440 40.00 -3.55 2.00
CA GLY A 440 40.63 -2.50 1.18
C GLY A 440 39.65 -1.43 0.70
N ILE A 441 40.16 -0.21 0.47
CA ILE A 441 39.39 0.88 -0.15
C ILE A 441 39.35 0.63 -1.67
N GLU A 442 38.16 0.75 -2.27
CA GLU A 442 38.01 0.73 -3.72
C GLU A 442 38.85 1.83 -4.38
N GLY A 443 39.78 1.47 -5.27
CA GLY A 443 40.72 2.40 -5.91
C GLY A 443 42.14 2.31 -5.33
N PRO A 444 42.54 3.17 -4.37
CA PRO A 444 43.92 3.24 -3.87
C PRO A 444 44.36 2.00 -3.08
N GLY A 445 43.43 1.11 -2.70
CA GLY A 445 43.72 -0.10 -1.96
C GLY A 445 43.99 0.15 -0.47
N LEU A 446 44.82 -0.70 0.13
CA LEU A 446 45.27 -0.60 1.52
C LEU A 446 46.54 0.26 1.63
N PRO A 447 46.76 0.96 2.75
CA PRO A 447 48.07 1.53 3.07
C PRO A 447 49.18 0.46 3.04
N ASP A 448 50.38 0.82 2.57
CA ASP A 448 51.49 -0.12 2.34
C ASP A 448 51.82 -0.98 3.56
N LYS A 449 51.77 -0.36 4.74
CA LYS A 449 51.95 -1.01 6.04
C LYS A 449 51.05 -2.22 6.33
N PHE A 450 49.89 -2.31 5.69
CA PHE A 450 48.96 -3.42 5.84
C PHE A 450 49.02 -4.41 4.67
N ARG A 451 49.69 -4.07 3.56
CA ARG A 451 49.75 -4.95 2.37
C ARG A 451 50.55 -6.22 2.64
N ASP A 452 51.70 -6.10 3.30
CA ASP A 452 52.62 -7.23 3.52
C ASP A 452 52.02 -8.35 4.41
N ARG A 453 50.96 -8.03 5.15
CA ARG A 453 50.25 -8.96 6.06
C ARG A 453 48.81 -9.21 5.62
N ALA A 454 48.43 -8.77 4.43
CA ALA A 454 47.07 -8.92 3.93
C ALA A 454 46.76 -10.37 3.56
N LEU A 455 45.47 -10.71 3.66
CA LEU A 455 44.93 -12.00 3.25
C LEU A 455 44.07 -11.84 1.99
N SER A 456 44.13 -12.84 1.12
CA SER A 456 43.35 -12.91 -0.12
C SER A 456 42.27 -13.97 -0.04
N ILE A 457 41.17 -13.71 -0.76
CA ILE A 457 40.13 -14.68 -1.02
C ILE A 457 40.43 -15.30 -2.38
N PRO A 458 40.67 -16.62 -2.46
CA PRO A 458 40.90 -17.28 -3.74
C PRO A 458 39.70 -17.11 -4.68
N ILE A 459 39.92 -16.45 -5.82
CA ILE A 459 38.94 -16.27 -6.89
C ILE A 459 39.52 -16.75 -8.23
N ARG A 460 38.66 -16.96 -9.23
CA ARG A 460 39.13 -17.33 -10.57
C ARG A 460 39.88 -16.15 -11.21
N ARG A 461 40.93 -16.46 -11.98
CA ARG A 461 41.84 -15.46 -12.57
C ARG A 461 41.18 -14.52 -13.58
N GLU A 462 40.02 -14.90 -14.13
CA GLU A 462 39.25 -14.08 -15.06
C GLU A 462 38.49 -12.93 -14.37
N VAL A 463 38.44 -12.91 -13.04
CA VAL A 463 37.81 -11.85 -12.24
C VAL A 463 38.90 -11.08 -11.51
N GLU A 464 38.99 -9.77 -11.76
CA GLU A 464 40.05 -8.91 -11.21
C GLU A 464 39.95 -8.74 -9.69
N SER A 465 38.75 -8.49 -9.16
CA SER A 465 38.51 -8.35 -7.73
C SER A 465 37.03 -8.52 -7.39
N LEU A 466 36.75 -8.79 -6.11
CA LEU A 466 35.40 -8.74 -5.55
C LEU A 466 35.08 -7.32 -5.08
N ASN A 467 33.80 -6.97 -5.04
CA ASN A 467 33.34 -5.80 -4.30
C ASN A 467 33.82 -5.87 -2.83
N ALA A 468 34.27 -4.74 -2.28
CA ALA A 468 34.96 -4.73 -0.98
C ALA A 468 34.08 -5.22 0.18
N ALA A 469 32.78 -4.89 0.19
CA ALA A 469 31.86 -5.39 1.21
C ALA A 469 31.61 -6.90 1.06
N THR A 470 31.63 -7.42 -0.18
CA THR A 470 31.53 -8.87 -0.45
C THR A 470 32.77 -9.61 0.04
N ALA A 471 33.96 -9.07 -0.22
CA ALA A 471 35.22 -9.63 0.29
C ALA A 471 35.22 -9.65 1.83
N ALA A 472 34.79 -8.57 2.47
CA ALA A 472 34.63 -8.51 3.92
C ALA A 472 33.70 -9.62 4.44
N ALA A 473 32.52 -9.79 3.82
CA ALA A 473 31.55 -10.82 4.20
C ALA A 473 32.13 -12.24 4.11
N ILE A 474 32.91 -12.56 3.08
CA ILE A 474 33.59 -13.86 2.96
C ILE A 474 34.64 -14.01 4.06
N GLY A 475 35.41 -12.96 4.36
CA GLY A 475 36.37 -12.96 5.47
C GLY A 475 35.70 -13.24 6.82
N PHE A 476 34.56 -12.59 7.09
CA PHE A 476 33.75 -12.84 8.28
C PHE A 476 33.24 -14.28 8.32
N TYR A 477 32.77 -14.80 7.20
CA TYR A 477 32.31 -16.19 7.12
C TYR A 477 33.44 -17.17 7.46
N VAL A 478 34.63 -17.02 6.85
CA VAL A 478 35.79 -17.88 7.11
C VAL A 478 36.20 -17.82 8.58
N TRP A 479 36.26 -16.62 9.16
CA TRP A 479 36.51 -16.45 10.60
C TRP A 479 35.46 -17.13 11.47
N SER A 480 34.19 -17.02 11.09
CA SER A 480 33.07 -17.54 11.85
C SER A 480 33.00 -19.08 11.84
N GLN A 481 33.49 -19.74 10.79
CA GLN A 481 33.53 -21.21 10.70
C GLN A 481 34.34 -21.86 11.83
N GLY A 482 35.39 -21.19 12.31
CA GLY A 482 36.20 -21.65 13.44
C GLY A 482 35.54 -21.45 14.81
N ARG A 483 34.38 -20.78 14.90
CA ARG A 483 33.72 -20.40 16.17
C ARG A 483 32.24 -20.78 16.27
N PHE A 484 31.54 -21.00 15.14
CA PHE A 484 30.13 -21.43 15.16
C PHE A 484 29.93 -22.88 15.60
N HIS A 485 30.98 -23.71 15.60
CA HIS A 485 30.90 -25.09 16.13
C HIS A 485 30.66 -25.12 17.65
N ASP A 486 31.04 -24.07 18.40
CA ASP A 486 30.92 -24.01 19.87
C ASP A 486 29.66 -23.27 20.38
N ARG A 487 28.91 -22.59 19.50
CA ARG A 487 27.71 -21.79 19.89
C ARG A 487 26.36 -22.43 19.52
N VAL A 488 26.35 -23.55 18.79
CA VAL A 488 25.13 -24.26 18.35
C VAL A 488 25.03 -25.68 18.94
N SER A 489 25.96 -26.07 19.81
CA SER A 489 25.95 -27.32 20.58
C SER A 489 25.41 -27.14 22.00
#